data_AF-A0A958Y8E1-F1
#
_entry.id   AF-A0A958Y8E1-F1
#
_cell.length_a   1.000
_cell.length_b   1.000
_cell.length_c   1.000
_cell.angle_alpha   90.00
_cell.angle_beta   90.00
_cell.angle_gamma   90.00
#
_symmetry.space_group_name_H-M   'P 1'
#
loop_
_entity.id
_entity.type
_entity.pdbx_description
1 polymer ?
#
loop_
_entity_poly.entity_id
_entity_poly.type
_entity_poly.pdbx_seq_one_letter_code
_entity_poly.pdbx_strand_id
1 'polypeptide(L)'
;MAVELLLMTGGYLHEVMMMLIPEAWEKNKEMSEAKRAFYEYNSCLMEPWDGPASIPFTDGNYIGAVLDRNGLRPSRYTVTKTGFVIMSSETGVLDIKPENVEYHGRLEPGKMFLVNMNEGRIINDEEIKNEIVTKHPYKKWLDNNLIHLKNIPYNNYEVTHTEIDLQKRLQVFGYTQEDIQSIIFPMAQKGKEPIGSMGTDTPIAVLSQKPQLIYNYFKQLFAQVTNPPLDGIREELITDISLTLGRDQNIFEFEQAHCRKLKIQNPVISKQDLDKIKNYKLYPDYKVATIPIHYDINRRLNGLEEALENLVEQASKAIDDGVSIVILSDRNIEEGKAPIPALLACSYVNYGLYGRKKRSKISLIIESAEPREVHHFALLFGFGASAINPYIVNEVIEQNITDLNLTFEEAIANYNKAVGHGILKVMN
;
A
#
# COMPACT_ATOMS: atom_id res chain seq x y z
N MET A 1 -0.98 11.90 20.65
CA MET A 1 0.24 11.16 21.01
C MET A 1 1.25 11.05 19.86
N ALA A 2 0.88 10.63 18.64
CA ALA A 2 1.84 10.53 17.54
C ALA A 2 2.48 11.87 17.14
N VAL A 3 1.67 12.92 16.90
CA VAL A 3 2.15 14.28 16.57
C VAL A 3 3.09 14.80 17.66
N GLU A 4 2.67 14.72 18.92
CA GLU A 4 3.44 15.17 20.08
C GLU A 4 4.79 14.45 20.20
N LEU A 5 4.83 13.14 19.96
CA LEU A 5 6.06 12.37 20.00
C LEU A 5 7.07 12.86 18.94
N LEU A 6 6.62 13.07 17.70
CA LEU A 6 7.45 13.55 16.60
C LEU A 6 7.95 15.00 16.83
N LEU A 7 7.13 15.83 17.45
CA LEU A 7 7.51 17.18 17.87
C LEU A 7 8.61 17.15 18.94
N MET A 8 8.44 16.31 19.98
CA MET A 8 9.42 16.20 21.07
C MET A 8 10.79 15.68 20.60
N THR A 9 10.84 15.00 19.44
CA THR A 9 12.09 14.55 18.81
C THR A 9 12.73 15.58 17.88
N GLY A 10 12.23 16.82 17.83
CA GLY A 10 12.85 17.94 17.12
C GLY A 10 12.24 18.27 15.75
N GLY A 11 11.10 17.68 15.40
CA GLY A 11 10.35 18.07 14.20
C GLY A 11 9.58 19.38 14.39
N TYR A 12 9.44 20.17 13.32
CA TYR A 12 8.55 21.34 13.33
C TYR A 12 7.09 20.91 13.20
N LEU A 13 6.16 21.62 13.83
CA LEU A 13 4.73 21.26 13.82
C LEU A 13 4.15 21.12 12.42
N HIS A 14 4.41 22.10 11.56
CA HIS A 14 3.94 22.09 10.18
C HIS A 14 4.61 20.99 9.34
N GLU A 15 5.87 20.65 9.61
CA GLU A 15 6.58 19.53 8.95
C GLU A 15 5.97 18.18 9.34
N VAL A 16 5.69 17.97 10.63
CA VAL A 16 5.02 16.77 11.14
C VAL A 16 3.62 16.62 10.55
N MET A 17 2.85 17.72 10.48
CA MET A 17 1.52 17.69 9.87
C MET A 17 1.57 17.38 8.37
N MET A 18 2.55 17.91 7.63
CA MET A 18 2.76 17.58 6.21
C MET A 18 3.21 16.13 5.98
N MET A 19 3.94 15.54 6.93
CA MET A 19 4.35 14.13 6.87
C MET A 19 3.16 13.19 7.15
N LEU A 20 2.34 13.48 8.16
CA LEU A 20 1.21 12.63 8.56
C LEU A 20 0.00 12.80 7.62
N ILE A 21 -0.26 14.02 7.15
CA ILE A 21 -1.40 14.38 6.30
C ILE A 21 -0.87 15.04 5.02
N PRO A 22 -0.20 14.26 4.15
CA PRO A 22 0.39 14.80 2.94
C PRO A 22 -0.67 15.18 1.91
N GLU A 23 -0.34 16.18 1.09
CA GLU A 23 -1.07 16.50 -0.15
C GLU A 23 -1.13 15.31 -1.09
N ALA A 24 -2.12 15.25 -1.98
CA ALA A 24 -2.07 14.35 -3.13
C ALA A 24 -0.97 14.82 -4.11
N TRP A 25 0.14 14.08 -4.20
CA TRP A 25 1.37 14.54 -4.85
C TRP A 25 1.79 13.69 -6.05
N GLU A 26 1.43 12.40 -6.05
CA GLU A 26 1.91 11.39 -6.98
C GLU A 26 1.53 11.73 -8.43
N LYS A 27 0.27 12.07 -8.66
CA LYS A 27 -0.30 12.37 -9.99
C LYS A 27 -0.42 13.86 -10.28
N ASN A 28 -0.10 14.74 -9.33
CA ASN A 28 -0.18 16.19 -9.52
C ASN A 28 0.99 16.70 -10.37
N LYS A 29 0.77 17.08 -11.63
CA LYS A 29 1.83 17.55 -12.55
C LYS A 29 2.29 18.99 -12.29
N GLU A 30 1.49 19.79 -11.60
CA GLU A 30 1.76 21.21 -11.32
C GLU A 30 2.65 21.40 -10.07
N MET A 31 2.80 20.35 -9.27
CA MET A 31 3.63 20.36 -8.08
C MET A 31 5.12 20.52 -8.42
N SER A 32 5.77 21.50 -7.78
CA SER A 32 7.21 21.74 -7.87
C SER A 32 8.02 20.49 -7.52
N GLU A 33 9.19 20.34 -8.14
CA GLU A 33 10.08 19.19 -7.92
C GLU A 33 10.53 19.04 -6.46
N ALA A 34 10.85 20.14 -5.78
CA ALA A 34 11.25 20.11 -4.36
C ALA A 34 10.14 19.56 -3.46
N LYS A 35 8.91 20.03 -3.65
CA LYS A 35 7.73 19.54 -2.90
C LYS A 35 7.42 18.07 -3.21
N ARG A 36 7.52 17.66 -4.48
CA ARG A 36 7.37 16.25 -4.86
C ARG A 36 8.43 15.36 -4.19
N ALA A 37 9.68 15.80 -4.20
CA ALA A 37 10.77 15.07 -3.57
C ALA A 37 10.59 14.96 -2.05
N PHE A 38 10.08 16.00 -1.39
CA PHE A 38 9.73 15.94 0.03
C PHE A 38 8.67 14.87 0.29
N TYR A 39 7.55 14.88 -0.45
CA TYR A 39 6.48 13.90 -0.21
C TYR A 39 6.90 12.47 -0.60
N GLU A 40 7.68 12.29 -1.67
CA GLU A 40 8.21 10.98 -2.05
C GLU A 40 9.21 10.42 -1.03
N TYR A 41 10.00 11.29 -0.39
CA TYR A 41 10.84 10.88 0.73
C TYR A 41 9.99 10.46 1.94
N ASN A 42 8.99 11.25 2.31
CA ASN A 42 8.13 10.95 3.46
C ASN A 42 7.25 9.72 3.25
N SER A 43 6.87 9.39 2.01
CA SER A 43 6.14 8.14 1.71
C SER A 43 7.00 6.87 1.90
N CYS A 44 8.33 7.02 1.98
CA CYS A 44 9.22 5.94 2.40
C CYS A 44 9.23 5.74 3.93
N LEU A 45 8.77 6.74 4.69
CA LEU A 45 8.87 6.83 6.14
C LEU A 45 7.55 6.51 6.86
N MET A 46 6.46 7.07 6.35
CA MET A 46 5.17 7.12 7.03
C MET A 46 4.04 6.98 6.00
N GLU A 47 3.12 6.07 6.26
CA GLU A 47 1.87 6.00 5.52
C GLU A 47 0.95 7.19 5.86
N PRO A 48 0.18 7.73 4.89
CA PRO A 48 -0.76 8.81 5.15
C PRO A 48 -1.82 8.43 6.18
N TRP A 49 -2.10 9.35 7.10
CA TRP A 49 -3.21 9.23 8.06
C TRP A 49 -4.47 9.79 7.40
N ASP A 50 -5.12 8.93 6.61
CA ASP A 50 -6.24 9.31 5.75
C ASP A 50 -7.61 9.24 6.46
N GLY A 51 -8.61 9.85 5.84
CA GLY A 51 -10.00 9.94 6.31
C GLY A 51 -10.48 11.39 6.45
N PRO A 52 -11.81 11.63 6.48
CA PRO A 52 -12.37 12.98 6.54
C PRO A 52 -11.90 13.75 7.78
N ALA A 53 -11.08 14.78 7.60
CA ALA A 53 -10.44 15.47 8.71
C ALA A 53 -10.34 16.98 8.50
N SER A 54 -10.65 17.72 9.56
CA SER A 54 -10.21 19.10 9.75
C SER A 54 -9.54 19.17 11.11
N ILE A 55 -8.23 19.31 11.11
CA ILE A 55 -7.42 19.14 12.32
C ILE A 55 -6.81 20.48 12.68
N PRO A 56 -7.32 21.17 13.72
CA PRO A 56 -6.62 22.27 14.35
C PRO A 56 -5.46 21.73 15.18
N PHE A 57 -4.34 22.45 15.20
CA PHE A 57 -3.14 22.07 15.93
C PHE A 57 -2.40 23.30 16.47
N THR A 58 -1.64 23.11 17.54
CA THR A 58 -0.78 24.15 18.12
C THR A 58 0.34 23.55 18.94
N ASP A 59 1.47 24.25 18.99
CA ASP A 59 2.60 24.01 19.91
C ASP A 59 2.83 25.19 20.87
N GLY A 60 1.90 26.15 20.92
CA GLY A 60 1.99 27.39 21.67
C GLY A 60 2.64 28.55 20.91
N ASN A 61 3.56 28.28 19.98
CA ASN A 61 4.18 29.31 19.12
C ASN A 61 3.43 29.47 17.79
N TYR A 62 2.91 28.36 17.26
CA TYR A 62 2.09 28.31 16.07
C TYR A 62 0.71 27.79 16.44
N ILE A 63 -0.30 28.33 15.76
CA ILE A 63 -1.65 27.77 15.71
C ILE A 63 -2.05 27.62 14.25
N GLY A 64 -2.58 26.47 13.88
CA GLY A 64 -2.90 26.18 12.50
C GLY A 64 -3.99 25.14 12.34
N ALA A 65 -4.33 24.89 11.09
CA ALA A 65 -5.22 23.80 10.72
C ALA A 65 -4.84 23.24 9.35
N VAL A 66 -5.10 21.95 9.17
CA VAL A 66 -4.97 21.23 7.90
C VAL A 66 -6.23 20.43 7.63
N LEU A 67 -6.60 20.30 6.36
CA LEU A 67 -7.61 19.35 5.92
C LEU A 67 -6.98 18.04 5.48
N ASP A 68 -7.77 16.98 5.46
CA ASP A 68 -7.41 15.79 4.71
C ASP A 68 -7.16 16.11 3.22
N ARG A 69 -6.49 15.19 2.52
CA ARG A 69 -6.10 15.35 1.10
C ARG A 69 -7.27 15.65 0.16
N ASN A 70 -8.50 15.29 0.55
CA ASN A 70 -9.70 15.44 -0.24
C ASN A 70 -10.56 16.63 0.22
N GLY A 71 -10.26 17.20 1.40
CA GLY A 71 -11.02 18.28 2.03
C GLY A 71 -12.47 17.90 2.31
N LEU A 72 -12.70 16.72 2.88
CA LEU A 72 -14.04 16.18 3.13
C LEU A 72 -14.74 16.85 4.32
N ARG A 73 -14.05 17.72 5.07
CA ARG A 73 -14.61 18.51 6.16
C ARG A 73 -14.54 20.01 5.86
N PRO A 74 -15.62 20.78 6.14
CA PRO A 74 -15.58 22.22 6.00
C PRO A 74 -14.69 22.84 7.08
N SER A 75 -13.89 23.82 6.70
CA SER A 75 -13.18 24.70 7.62
C SER A 75 -13.11 26.10 7.03
N ARG A 76 -13.66 27.06 7.75
CA ARG A 76 -13.76 28.46 7.35
C ARG A 76 -13.17 29.34 8.43
N TYR A 77 -12.57 30.45 8.02
CA TYR A 77 -12.02 31.41 8.96
C TYR A 77 -12.39 32.85 8.61
N THR A 78 -12.46 33.68 9.64
CA THR A 78 -12.71 35.11 9.55
C THR A 78 -11.56 35.84 10.22
N VAL A 79 -11.01 36.83 9.52
CA VAL A 79 -9.98 37.72 10.06
C VAL A 79 -10.62 39.07 10.32
N THR A 80 -10.44 39.60 11.52
CA THR A 80 -10.99 40.91 11.91
C THR A 80 -9.93 42.00 11.79
N LYS A 81 -10.38 43.24 11.57
CA LYS A 81 -9.51 44.43 11.55
C LYS A 81 -8.83 44.68 12.90
N THR A 82 -9.38 44.11 13.97
CA THR A 82 -8.80 44.12 15.33
C THR A 82 -7.73 43.05 15.55
N GLY A 83 -7.39 42.25 14.52
CA GLY A 83 -6.31 41.26 14.57
C GLY A 83 -6.72 39.88 15.12
N PHE A 84 -8.01 39.58 15.24
CA PHE A 84 -8.47 38.25 15.63
C PHE A 84 -8.64 37.35 14.41
N VAL A 85 -8.27 36.08 14.58
CA VAL A 85 -8.54 35.00 13.64
C VAL A 85 -9.50 34.02 14.29
N ILE A 86 -10.64 33.80 13.65
CA ILE A 86 -11.67 32.88 14.13
C ILE A 86 -11.84 31.79 13.08
N MET A 87 -11.53 30.55 13.42
CA MET A 87 -11.71 29.38 12.54
C MET A 87 -12.75 28.42 13.13
N SER A 88 -13.63 27.91 12.29
CA SER A 88 -14.68 26.97 12.66
C SER A 88 -15.13 26.13 11.45
N SER A 89 -15.85 25.04 11.70
CA SER A 89 -16.51 24.26 10.64
C SER A 89 -17.53 25.07 9.86
N GLU A 90 -18.08 26.12 10.47
CA GLU A 90 -19.13 26.98 9.90
C GLU A 90 -18.80 28.46 10.08
N THR A 91 -19.39 29.29 9.22
CA THR A 91 -19.35 30.76 9.34
C THR A 91 -20.48 31.25 10.23
N GLY A 92 -20.25 32.34 10.98
CA GLY A 92 -21.29 32.95 11.83
C GLY A 92 -21.41 32.34 13.22
N VAL A 93 -20.41 31.57 13.66
CA VAL A 93 -20.37 31.00 15.02
C VAL A 93 -20.16 32.03 16.12
N LEU A 94 -19.66 33.21 15.78
CA LEU A 94 -19.52 34.37 16.67
C LEU A 94 -20.19 35.59 16.04
N ASP A 95 -20.80 36.41 16.88
CA ASP A 95 -21.40 37.68 16.47
C ASP A 95 -20.30 38.74 16.25
N ILE A 96 -19.86 38.85 15.00
CA ILE A 96 -18.85 39.82 14.56
C ILE A 96 -19.54 40.86 13.69
N LYS A 97 -19.47 42.13 14.11
CA LYS A 97 -20.00 43.25 13.31
C LYS A 97 -19.36 43.25 11.92
N PRO A 98 -20.14 43.35 10.82
CA PRO A 98 -19.60 43.33 9.45
C PRO A 98 -18.51 44.36 9.20
N GLU A 99 -18.59 45.53 9.84
CA GLU A 99 -17.58 46.60 9.74
C GLU A 99 -16.20 46.21 10.27
N ASN A 100 -16.14 45.27 11.23
CA ASN A 100 -14.91 44.77 11.83
C ASN A 100 -14.31 43.58 11.07
N VAL A 101 -14.99 43.03 10.06
CA VAL A 101 -14.43 41.98 9.22
C VAL A 101 -13.41 42.58 8.27
N GLU A 102 -12.20 42.01 8.24
CA GLU A 102 -11.19 42.33 7.23
C GLU A 102 -11.41 41.46 5.98
N TYR A 103 -11.45 40.14 6.16
CA TYR A 103 -11.82 39.19 5.10
C TYR A 103 -12.25 37.83 5.67
N HIS A 104 -12.88 37.03 4.81
CA HIS A 104 -13.21 35.63 5.05
C HIS A 104 -12.35 34.73 4.17
N GLY A 105 -12.00 33.56 4.68
CA GLY A 105 -11.31 32.52 3.94
C GLY A 105 -11.84 31.13 4.27
N ARG A 106 -11.35 30.14 3.54
CA ARG A 106 -11.60 28.72 3.78
C ARG A 106 -10.31 27.93 3.63
N LEU A 107 -10.22 26.83 4.35
CA LEU A 107 -9.16 25.87 4.15
C LEU A 107 -9.45 25.07 2.89
N GLU A 108 -8.43 24.84 2.07
CA GLU A 108 -8.54 24.10 0.81
C GLU A 108 -7.78 22.76 0.93
N PRO A 109 -8.22 21.70 0.22
CA PRO A 109 -7.51 20.44 0.21
C PRO A 109 -6.03 20.66 -0.11
N GLY A 110 -5.16 20.07 0.72
CA GLY A 110 -3.73 20.17 0.55
C GLY A 110 -3.09 21.50 0.96
N LYS A 111 -3.84 22.53 1.38
CA LYS A 111 -3.27 23.76 1.94
C LYS A 111 -3.27 23.73 3.47
N MET A 112 -2.25 24.34 4.05
CA MET A 112 -2.13 24.55 5.49
C MET A 112 -2.43 26.00 5.83
N PHE A 113 -3.26 26.20 6.85
CA PHE A 113 -3.42 27.51 7.48
C PHE A 113 -2.56 27.56 8.74
N LEU A 114 -1.72 28.57 8.87
CA LEU A 114 -0.80 28.71 10.00
C LEU A 114 -0.70 30.17 10.43
N VAL A 115 -0.77 30.40 11.73
CA VAL A 115 -0.53 31.69 12.37
C VAL A 115 0.70 31.54 13.24
N ASN A 116 1.67 32.44 13.04
CA ASN A 116 2.83 32.56 13.91
C ASN A 116 2.50 33.57 15.02
N MET A 117 2.39 33.07 16.24
CA MET A 117 2.01 33.88 17.40
C MET A 117 3.13 34.83 17.83
N ASN A 118 4.39 34.50 17.52
CA ASN A 118 5.54 35.34 17.84
C ASN A 118 5.65 36.53 16.87
N GLU A 119 5.37 36.32 15.59
CA GLU A 119 5.37 37.38 14.57
C GLU A 119 4.02 38.11 14.47
N GLY A 120 2.95 37.53 15.01
CA GLY A 120 1.61 38.12 14.98
C GLY A 120 0.98 38.15 13.58
N ARG A 121 1.31 37.19 12.72
CA ARG A 121 0.80 37.13 11.33
C ARG A 121 0.38 35.73 10.89
N ILE A 122 -0.49 35.70 9.88
CA ILE A 122 -0.81 34.49 9.13
C ILE A 122 0.33 34.25 8.12
N ILE A 123 0.89 33.04 8.11
CA ILE A 123 1.93 32.64 7.17
C ILE A 123 1.26 32.04 5.93
N ASN A 124 1.76 32.39 4.74
CA ASN A 124 1.28 31.82 3.47
C ASN A 124 1.71 30.35 3.33
N ASP A 125 0.82 29.50 2.82
CA ASP A 125 1.07 28.08 2.53
C ASP A 125 2.36 27.84 1.74
N GLU A 126 2.65 28.67 0.73
CA GLU A 126 3.86 28.55 -0.07
C GLU A 126 5.13 28.83 0.75
N GLU A 127 5.08 29.81 1.64
CA GLU A 127 6.19 30.17 2.53
C GLU A 127 6.50 29.01 3.50
N ILE A 128 5.47 28.48 4.17
CA ILE A 128 5.56 27.33 5.08
C ILE A 128 6.21 26.13 4.38
N LYS A 129 5.69 25.78 3.21
CA LYS A 129 6.13 24.59 2.48
C LYS A 129 7.52 24.78 1.90
N ASN A 130 7.85 25.96 1.38
CA ASN A 130 9.18 26.22 0.83
C ASN A 130 10.28 26.08 1.88
N GLU A 131 10.03 26.52 3.12
CA GLU A 131 10.96 26.33 4.24
C GLU A 131 11.23 24.84 4.50
N ILE A 132 10.18 24.02 4.58
CA ILE A 132 10.30 22.59 4.87
C ILE A 132 10.96 21.82 3.72
N VAL A 133 10.50 22.02 2.49
CA VAL A 133 10.93 21.20 1.34
C VAL A 133 12.39 21.50 0.94
N THR A 134 12.96 22.61 1.42
CA THR A 134 14.36 22.99 1.18
C THR A 134 15.29 22.68 2.36
N LYS A 135 14.75 22.25 3.50
CA LYS A 135 15.51 21.92 4.72
C LYS A 135 16.56 20.82 4.52
N HIS A 136 16.23 19.83 3.68
CA HIS A 136 17.09 18.70 3.38
C HIS A 136 17.17 18.46 1.86
N PRO A 137 18.27 17.85 1.35
CA PRO A 137 18.43 17.58 -0.08
C PRO A 137 17.64 16.33 -0.51
N TYR A 138 16.33 16.31 -0.28
CA TYR A 138 15.44 15.16 -0.50
C TYR A 138 15.60 14.55 -1.90
N LYS A 139 15.67 15.38 -2.93
CA LYS A 139 15.84 14.94 -4.32
C LYS A 139 17.12 14.15 -4.51
N LYS A 140 18.24 14.64 -3.98
CA LYS A 140 19.54 13.96 -4.03
C LYS A 140 19.51 12.64 -3.26
N TRP A 141 18.81 12.59 -2.12
CA TRP A 141 18.66 11.35 -1.36
C TRP A 141 17.86 10.31 -2.15
N LEU A 142 16.74 10.71 -2.74
CA LEU A 142 15.92 9.84 -3.59
C LEU A 142 16.72 9.32 -4.79
N ASP A 143 17.36 10.20 -5.57
CA ASP A 143 18.10 9.82 -6.78
C ASP A 143 19.23 8.81 -6.51
N ASN A 144 19.86 8.90 -5.33
CA ASN A 144 20.97 8.03 -4.95
C ASN A 144 20.54 6.71 -4.30
N ASN A 145 19.33 6.63 -3.71
CA ASN A 145 18.97 5.50 -2.85
C ASN A 145 17.67 4.80 -3.26
N LEU A 146 16.70 5.51 -3.83
CA LEU A 146 15.39 4.96 -4.22
C LEU A 146 15.48 4.35 -5.61
N ILE A 147 15.11 3.08 -5.72
CA ILE A 147 15.22 2.33 -6.98
C ILE A 147 13.83 2.04 -7.49
N HIS A 148 13.55 2.35 -8.75
CA HIS A 148 12.29 1.97 -9.37
C HIS A 148 12.44 0.61 -10.05
N LEU A 149 11.57 -0.34 -9.72
CA LEU A 149 11.56 -1.68 -10.32
C LEU A 149 11.49 -1.65 -11.86
N LYS A 150 10.75 -0.69 -12.42
CA LYS A 150 10.64 -0.50 -13.88
C LYS A 150 11.98 -0.20 -14.57
N ASN A 151 12.96 0.33 -13.83
CA ASN A 151 14.28 0.68 -14.35
C ASN A 151 15.27 -0.48 -14.24
N ILE A 152 14.91 -1.58 -13.57
CA ILE A 152 15.77 -2.76 -13.45
C ILE A 152 15.65 -3.59 -14.74
N PRO A 153 16.74 -3.80 -15.49
CA PRO A 153 16.70 -4.60 -16.70
C PRO A 153 16.38 -6.06 -16.37
N TYR A 154 15.56 -6.69 -17.20
CA TYR A 154 15.34 -8.13 -17.11
C TYR A 154 16.43 -8.87 -17.90
N ASN A 155 17.27 -9.62 -17.21
CA ASN A 155 18.42 -10.31 -17.80
C ASN A 155 18.14 -11.78 -18.14
N ASN A 156 16.87 -12.15 -18.42
CA ASN A 156 16.45 -13.54 -18.68
C ASN A 156 17.10 -14.53 -17.69
N TYR A 157 16.84 -14.32 -16.39
CA TYR A 157 17.32 -15.25 -15.37
C TYR A 157 16.78 -16.65 -15.72
N GLU A 158 17.66 -17.61 -15.97
CA GLU A 158 17.27 -19.00 -16.23
C GLU A 158 16.74 -19.62 -14.93
N VAL A 159 15.51 -19.30 -14.58
CA VAL A 159 14.81 -19.93 -13.46
C VAL A 159 14.08 -21.15 -14.01
N THR A 160 14.78 -22.28 -14.01
CA THR A 160 14.15 -23.58 -14.29
C THR A 160 13.41 -24.04 -13.04
N HIS A 161 12.09 -24.05 -13.09
CA HIS A 161 11.28 -24.68 -12.05
C HIS A 161 11.04 -26.14 -12.44
N THR A 162 11.50 -27.08 -11.62
CA THR A 162 11.12 -28.50 -11.69
C THR A 162 9.77 -28.68 -11.01
N GLU A 163 8.71 -28.23 -11.68
CA GLU A 163 7.35 -28.30 -11.15
C GLU A 163 6.57 -29.45 -11.78
N ILE A 164 5.62 -29.99 -11.02
CA ILE A 164 4.61 -30.90 -11.56
C ILE A 164 3.75 -30.17 -12.61
N ASP A 165 3.11 -30.95 -13.47
CA ASP A 165 2.24 -30.45 -14.54
C ASP A 165 1.23 -29.38 -14.06
N LEU A 166 1.00 -28.35 -14.89
CA LEU A 166 0.14 -27.22 -14.52
C LEU A 166 -1.28 -27.69 -14.16
N GLN A 167 -1.85 -28.68 -14.86
CA GLN A 167 -3.20 -29.16 -14.56
C GLN A 167 -3.29 -29.76 -13.16
N LYS A 168 -2.25 -30.47 -12.72
CA LYS A 168 -2.18 -30.97 -11.34
C LYS A 168 -2.10 -29.83 -10.33
N ARG A 169 -1.30 -28.79 -10.60
CA ARG A 169 -1.22 -27.61 -9.71
C ARG A 169 -2.55 -26.88 -9.63
N LEU A 170 -3.24 -26.69 -10.77
CA LEU A 170 -4.58 -26.11 -10.81
C LEU A 170 -5.56 -26.88 -9.92
N GLN A 171 -5.53 -28.21 -9.95
CA GLN A 171 -6.36 -29.05 -9.08
C GLN A 171 -5.99 -28.90 -7.60
N VAL A 172 -4.70 -28.89 -7.27
CA VAL A 172 -4.23 -28.72 -5.87
C VAL A 172 -4.72 -27.39 -5.28
N PHE A 173 -4.68 -26.31 -6.06
CA PHE A 173 -5.15 -24.98 -5.64
C PHE A 173 -6.63 -24.70 -5.92
N GLY A 174 -7.40 -25.74 -6.27
CA GLY A 174 -8.85 -25.66 -6.44
C GLY A 174 -9.33 -24.76 -7.59
N TYR A 175 -8.52 -24.55 -8.62
CA TYR A 175 -8.94 -23.82 -9.82
C TYR A 175 -10.06 -24.57 -10.55
N THR A 176 -11.07 -23.81 -10.93
CA THR A 176 -12.17 -24.26 -11.77
C THR A 176 -12.07 -23.62 -13.16
N GLN A 177 -12.81 -24.18 -14.12
CA GLN A 177 -12.92 -23.58 -15.45
C GLN A 177 -13.61 -22.20 -15.41
N GLU A 178 -14.51 -21.98 -14.44
CA GLU A 178 -15.18 -20.70 -14.25
C GLU A 178 -14.19 -19.63 -13.77
N ASP A 179 -13.26 -19.96 -12.86
CA ASP A 179 -12.20 -19.02 -12.46
C ASP A 179 -11.35 -18.58 -13.65
N ILE A 180 -11.05 -19.50 -14.57
CA ILE A 180 -10.22 -19.20 -15.73
C ILE A 180 -11.00 -18.37 -16.75
N GLN A 181 -12.18 -18.85 -17.16
CA GLN A 181 -12.96 -18.26 -18.26
C GLN A 181 -13.72 -16.99 -17.87
N SER A 182 -14.26 -16.93 -16.65
CA SER A 182 -15.10 -15.84 -16.20
C SER A 182 -14.34 -14.75 -15.44
N ILE A 183 -13.18 -15.07 -14.87
CA ILE A 183 -12.41 -14.16 -14.00
C ILE A 183 -11.07 -13.79 -14.64
N ILE A 184 -10.20 -14.76 -14.89
CA ILE A 184 -8.83 -14.50 -15.37
C ILE A 184 -8.81 -13.95 -16.80
N PHE A 185 -9.46 -14.64 -17.74
CA PHE A 185 -9.42 -14.25 -19.15
C PHE A 185 -10.03 -12.86 -19.41
N PRO A 186 -11.19 -12.47 -18.84
CA PRO A 186 -11.73 -11.14 -19.02
C PRO A 186 -10.80 -10.04 -18.48
N MET A 187 -10.14 -10.28 -17.34
CA MET A 187 -9.15 -9.35 -16.81
C MET A 187 -7.92 -9.22 -17.71
N ALA A 188 -7.41 -10.34 -18.23
CA ALA A 188 -6.27 -10.36 -19.15
C ALA A 188 -6.60 -9.69 -20.50
N GLN A 189 -7.82 -9.87 -21.03
CA GLN A 189 -8.23 -9.29 -22.31
C GLN A 189 -8.59 -7.81 -22.21
N LYS A 190 -9.35 -7.41 -21.18
CA LYS A 190 -9.98 -6.08 -21.10
C LYS A 190 -9.31 -5.14 -20.11
N GLY A 191 -8.42 -5.64 -19.26
CA GLY A 191 -7.80 -4.86 -18.19
C GLY A 191 -8.80 -4.32 -17.15
N LYS A 192 -9.94 -5.02 -16.98
CA LYS A 192 -11.00 -4.68 -16.04
C LYS A 192 -11.57 -5.95 -15.41
N GLU A 193 -11.97 -5.86 -14.15
CA GLU A 193 -12.69 -6.91 -13.46
C GLU A 193 -13.98 -7.28 -14.23
N PRO A 194 -14.35 -8.57 -14.31
CA PRO A 194 -15.59 -8.99 -14.93
C PRO A 194 -16.81 -8.40 -14.20
N ILE A 195 -17.86 -8.09 -14.96
CA ILE A 195 -19.13 -7.64 -14.41
C ILE A 195 -20.13 -8.79 -14.48
N GLY A 196 -20.74 -9.11 -13.34
CA GLY A 196 -21.85 -10.04 -13.22
C GLY A 196 -23.18 -9.33 -12.94
N SER A 197 -24.25 -10.09 -12.80
CA SER A 197 -25.57 -9.62 -12.36
C SER A 197 -26.24 -10.68 -11.49
N MET A 198 -27.37 -10.34 -10.86
CA MET A 198 -28.07 -11.13 -9.84
C MET A 198 -27.33 -11.21 -8.49
N GLY A 199 -28.05 -11.70 -7.47
CA GLY A 199 -27.47 -11.95 -6.15
C GLY A 199 -26.73 -13.28 -6.08
N THR A 200 -25.84 -13.42 -5.09
CA THR A 200 -25.14 -14.68 -4.80
C THR A 200 -26.10 -15.65 -4.12
N ASP A 201 -26.53 -16.69 -4.84
CA ASP A 201 -27.41 -17.77 -4.33
C ASP A 201 -26.62 -19.03 -3.91
N THR A 202 -25.31 -18.91 -3.74
CA THR A 202 -24.47 -19.99 -3.23
C THR A 202 -24.48 -20.00 -1.70
N PRO A 203 -24.37 -21.19 -1.05
CA PRO A 203 -24.22 -21.25 0.40
C PRO A 203 -23.02 -20.43 0.87
N ILE A 204 -23.15 -19.77 2.02
CA ILE A 204 -22.00 -19.15 2.69
C ILE A 204 -20.91 -20.20 2.93
N ALA A 205 -19.64 -19.80 2.90
CA ALA A 205 -18.50 -20.71 2.83
C ALA A 205 -18.55 -21.87 3.85
N VAL A 206 -18.90 -21.57 5.10
CA VAL A 206 -18.99 -22.55 6.20
C VAL A 206 -20.10 -23.60 6.01
N LEU A 207 -21.14 -23.31 5.23
CA LEU A 207 -22.24 -24.22 4.92
C LEU A 207 -22.07 -24.92 3.56
N SER A 208 -21.03 -24.59 2.80
CA SER A 208 -20.77 -25.19 1.51
C SER A 208 -20.37 -26.66 1.66
N GLN A 209 -20.94 -27.51 0.80
CA GLN A 209 -20.53 -28.91 0.70
C GLN A 209 -19.29 -29.10 -0.20
N LYS A 210 -18.83 -28.03 -0.86
CA LYS A 210 -17.61 -28.02 -1.68
C LYS A 210 -16.47 -27.34 -0.91
N PRO A 211 -15.21 -27.77 -1.10
CA PRO A 211 -14.05 -27.07 -0.54
C PRO A 211 -14.10 -25.57 -0.88
N GLN A 212 -13.82 -24.73 0.11
CA GLN A 212 -13.81 -23.27 -0.03
C GLN A 212 -12.42 -22.74 0.29
N LEU A 213 -11.98 -21.73 -0.46
CA LEU A 213 -10.77 -20.99 -0.13
C LEU A 213 -11.00 -20.17 1.16
N ILE A 214 -9.93 -19.94 1.90
CA ILE A 214 -9.99 -19.19 3.16
C ILE A 214 -10.49 -17.75 2.95
N TYR A 215 -10.26 -17.17 1.77
CA TYR A 215 -10.77 -15.86 1.39
C TYR A 215 -12.31 -15.76 1.52
N ASN A 216 -13.05 -16.83 1.19
CA ASN A 216 -14.51 -16.81 1.15
C ASN A 216 -15.17 -16.64 2.53
N TYR A 217 -14.40 -16.85 3.61
CA TYR A 217 -14.83 -16.67 5.00
C TYR A 217 -14.75 -15.21 5.44
N PHE A 218 -14.04 -14.36 4.71
CA PHE A 218 -13.98 -12.93 4.97
C PHE A 218 -15.00 -12.19 4.11
N LYS A 219 -15.44 -11.05 4.62
CA LYS A 219 -16.34 -10.13 3.91
C LYS A 219 -15.75 -8.74 3.99
N GLN A 220 -15.79 -8.03 2.86
CA GLN A 220 -15.35 -6.65 2.79
C GLN A 220 -16.25 -5.78 3.66
N LEU A 221 -15.64 -5.00 4.54
CA LEU A 221 -16.33 -3.91 5.21
C LEU A 221 -16.43 -2.75 4.24
N PHE A 222 -17.48 -1.96 4.36
CA PHE A 222 -17.65 -0.73 3.61
C PHE A 222 -18.22 0.34 4.52
N ALA A 223 -17.84 1.58 4.26
CA ALA A 223 -18.32 2.71 5.03
C ALA A 223 -19.80 2.97 4.74
N GLN A 224 -20.58 3.13 5.80
CA GLN A 224 -21.97 3.56 5.73
C GLN A 224 -22.15 4.74 6.67
N VAL A 225 -22.55 5.90 6.13
CA VAL A 225 -22.86 7.14 6.87
C VAL A 225 -21.64 7.84 7.52
N THR A 226 -20.74 7.12 8.20
CA THR A 226 -19.65 7.69 9.02
C THR A 226 -18.60 8.46 8.23
N ASN A 227 -18.27 7.95 7.05
CA ASN A 227 -17.33 8.53 6.11
C ASN A 227 -17.81 8.22 4.68
N PRO A 228 -17.74 9.18 3.75
CA PRO A 228 -18.12 8.93 2.37
C PRO A 228 -17.11 7.99 1.68
N PRO A 229 -17.55 7.05 0.84
CA PRO A 229 -16.66 6.34 -0.07
C PRO A 229 -16.10 7.31 -1.12
N LEU A 230 -14.92 7.01 -1.66
CA LEU A 230 -14.30 7.80 -2.72
C LEU A 230 -14.70 7.28 -4.10
N ASP A 231 -14.75 8.17 -5.10
CA ASP A 231 -14.94 7.72 -6.49
C ASP A 231 -13.58 7.38 -7.11
N GLY A 232 -13.17 6.11 -7.04
CA GLY A 232 -11.89 5.65 -7.57
C GLY A 232 -11.66 5.86 -9.07
N ILE A 233 -12.68 6.30 -9.83
CA ILE A 233 -12.56 6.64 -11.25
C ILE A 233 -12.46 8.15 -11.43
N ARG A 234 -13.38 8.93 -10.84
CA ARG A 234 -13.43 10.39 -11.01
C ARG A 234 -12.38 11.11 -10.17
N GLU A 235 -12.03 10.54 -9.03
CA GLU A 235 -11.04 11.05 -8.08
C GLU A 235 -9.75 10.22 -8.15
N GLU A 236 -9.45 9.62 -9.31
CA GLU A 236 -8.24 8.80 -9.48
C GLU A 236 -6.94 9.57 -9.11
N LEU A 237 -6.93 10.90 -9.28
CA LEU A 237 -5.78 11.76 -9.01
C LEU A 237 -5.29 11.76 -7.55
N ILE A 238 -6.17 11.46 -6.59
CA ILE A 238 -5.86 11.41 -5.14
C ILE A 238 -5.54 9.99 -4.65
N THR A 239 -5.64 8.99 -5.54
CA THR A 239 -5.40 7.57 -5.24
C THR A 239 -4.06 7.11 -5.82
N ASP A 240 -3.39 6.22 -5.09
CA ASP A 240 -2.18 5.56 -5.55
C ASP A 240 -2.08 4.15 -4.97
N ILE A 241 -1.49 3.23 -5.73
CA ILE A 241 -1.21 1.85 -5.30
C ILE A 241 0.29 1.56 -5.30
N SER A 242 1.13 2.56 -5.58
CA SER A 242 2.57 2.38 -5.51
C SER A 242 3.01 2.24 -4.06
N LEU A 243 4.08 1.49 -3.84
CA LEU A 243 4.68 1.37 -2.52
C LEU A 243 6.18 1.14 -2.62
N THR A 244 6.83 1.17 -1.47
CA THR A 244 8.25 0.91 -1.33
C THR A 244 8.48 -0.38 -0.56
N LEU A 245 9.42 -1.19 -1.03
CA LEU A 245 9.83 -2.45 -0.43
C LEU A 245 11.20 -2.29 0.23
N GLY A 246 11.34 -2.80 1.44
CA GLY A 246 12.58 -2.80 2.20
C GLY A 246 12.35 -2.63 3.69
N ARG A 247 13.44 -2.32 4.39
CA ARG A 247 13.47 -2.09 5.83
C ARG A 247 13.11 -0.65 6.16
N ASP A 248 12.23 -0.45 7.15
CA ASP A 248 11.98 0.86 7.76
C ASP A 248 13.14 1.23 8.70
N GLN A 249 13.44 2.53 8.78
CA GLN A 249 14.46 3.05 9.70
C GLN A 249 13.78 3.80 10.86
N ASN A 250 14.60 4.39 11.73
CA ASN A 250 14.11 5.15 12.87
C ASN A 250 13.31 6.37 12.40
N ILE A 251 12.03 6.43 12.76
CA ILE A 251 11.12 7.51 12.33
C ILE A 251 11.50 8.90 12.87
N PHE A 252 12.34 8.96 13.90
CA PHE A 252 12.75 10.21 14.54
C PHE A 252 14.00 10.84 13.90
N GLU A 253 14.62 10.17 12.94
CA GLU A 253 15.86 10.62 12.28
C GLU A 253 15.57 10.96 10.81
N PHE A 254 15.98 12.15 10.35
CA PHE A 254 15.83 12.57 8.96
C PHE A 254 17.09 12.26 8.15
N GLU A 255 17.18 11.04 7.62
CA GLU A 255 18.36 10.54 6.92
C GLU A 255 18.04 9.93 5.54
N GLN A 256 19.03 9.94 4.65
CA GLN A 256 18.95 9.27 3.35
C GLN A 256 18.71 7.75 3.41
N ALA A 257 18.89 7.13 4.58
CA ALA A 257 18.68 5.68 4.75
C ALA A 257 17.22 5.27 4.55
N HIS A 258 16.26 6.18 4.79
CA HIS A 258 14.82 5.91 4.62
C HIS A 258 14.43 5.58 3.18
N CYS A 259 15.07 6.21 2.21
CA CYS A 259 14.79 5.98 0.79
C CYS A 259 15.64 4.87 0.17
N ARG A 260 16.42 4.08 0.95
CA ARG A 260 17.09 2.85 0.48
C ARG A 260 16.09 1.70 0.30
N LYS A 261 15.14 1.89 -0.61
CA LYS A 261 14.02 1.00 -0.86
C LYS A 261 13.83 0.77 -2.35
N LEU A 262 13.10 -0.30 -2.67
CA LEU A 262 12.66 -0.60 -4.03
C LEU A 262 11.21 -0.13 -4.20
N LYS A 263 10.97 0.85 -5.07
CA LYS A 263 9.63 1.33 -5.42
C LYS A 263 9.01 0.48 -6.52
N ILE A 264 7.80 0.01 -6.26
CA ILE A 264 6.95 -0.71 -7.21
C ILE A 264 5.69 0.12 -7.49
N GLN A 265 5.30 0.21 -8.76
CA GLN A 265 4.15 1.04 -9.17
C GLN A 265 2.81 0.31 -9.03
N ASN A 266 2.83 -1.02 -9.14
CA ASN A 266 1.69 -1.90 -8.95
C ASN A 266 2.13 -3.01 -7.99
N PRO A 267 1.37 -3.27 -6.90
CA PRO A 267 1.72 -4.29 -5.92
C PRO A 267 1.47 -5.72 -6.44
N VAL A 268 0.75 -5.87 -7.55
CA VAL A 268 0.59 -7.13 -8.28
C VAL A 268 1.68 -7.19 -9.35
N ILE A 269 2.65 -8.08 -9.13
CA ILE A 269 3.89 -8.14 -9.91
C ILE A 269 3.95 -9.37 -10.81
N SER A 270 4.55 -9.22 -11.98
CA SER A 270 4.79 -10.32 -12.92
C SER A 270 5.87 -11.28 -12.42
N LYS A 271 5.99 -12.45 -13.05
CA LYS A 271 7.10 -13.38 -12.78
C LYS A 271 8.45 -12.69 -13.04
N GLN A 272 8.57 -11.98 -14.16
CA GLN A 272 9.78 -11.25 -14.53
C GLN A 272 10.15 -10.20 -13.48
N ASP A 273 9.15 -9.51 -12.93
CA ASP A 273 9.35 -8.52 -11.87
C ASP A 273 9.81 -9.16 -10.56
N LEU A 274 9.24 -10.31 -10.18
CA LEU A 274 9.72 -11.07 -9.03
C LEU A 274 11.16 -11.55 -9.23
N ASP A 275 11.51 -12.00 -10.43
CA ASP A 275 12.88 -12.44 -10.76
C ASP A 275 13.88 -11.28 -10.71
N LYS A 276 13.49 -10.08 -11.17
CA LYS A 276 14.27 -8.85 -10.97
C LYS A 276 14.49 -8.63 -9.47
N ILE A 277 13.44 -8.67 -8.66
CA ILE A 277 13.52 -8.46 -7.20
C ILE A 277 14.49 -9.46 -6.56
N LYS A 278 14.34 -10.76 -6.86
CA LYS A 278 15.17 -11.85 -6.31
C LYS A 278 16.65 -11.70 -6.64
N ASN A 279 16.96 -11.31 -7.88
CA ASN A 279 18.33 -11.33 -8.40
C ASN A 279 19.04 -9.97 -8.35
N TYR A 280 18.36 -8.92 -7.91
CA TYR A 280 18.94 -7.60 -7.82
C TYR A 280 19.95 -7.52 -6.68
N LYS A 281 21.20 -7.15 -6.99
CA LYS A 281 22.31 -7.05 -6.03
C LYS A 281 22.95 -5.66 -6.13
N LEU A 282 22.39 -4.67 -5.43
CA LEU A 282 22.94 -3.31 -5.49
C LEU A 282 23.50 -2.82 -4.15
N TYR A 283 22.83 -3.10 -3.04
CA TYR A 283 23.21 -2.60 -1.72
C TYR A 283 23.44 -3.73 -0.73
N PRO A 284 24.35 -3.58 0.26
CA PRO A 284 24.51 -4.53 1.35
C PRO A 284 23.21 -4.81 2.13
N ASP A 285 22.33 -3.80 2.20
CA ASP A 285 21.05 -3.82 2.92
C ASP A 285 19.89 -4.40 2.08
N TYR A 286 20.09 -4.66 0.79
CA TYR A 286 19.09 -5.28 -0.09
C TYR A 286 19.37 -6.79 -0.17
N LYS A 287 18.69 -7.55 0.68
CA LYS A 287 18.79 -9.00 0.74
C LYS A 287 17.39 -9.59 0.72
N VAL A 288 17.22 -10.59 -0.14
CA VAL A 288 15.95 -11.28 -0.37
C VAL A 288 16.10 -12.73 0.09
N ALA A 289 15.15 -13.25 0.86
CA ALA A 289 15.06 -14.67 1.17
C ALA A 289 13.72 -15.22 0.70
N THR A 290 13.72 -16.44 0.17
CA THR A 290 12.48 -17.16 -0.18
C THR A 290 12.27 -18.27 0.83
N ILE A 291 11.09 -18.31 1.45
CA ILE A 291 10.67 -19.29 2.44
C ILE A 291 9.51 -20.09 1.84
N PRO A 292 9.68 -21.41 1.64
CA PRO A 292 8.60 -22.27 1.15
C PRO A 292 7.45 -22.36 2.16
N ILE A 293 6.21 -22.22 1.70
CA ILE A 293 5.00 -22.33 2.54
C ILE A 293 4.29 -23.67 2.33
N HIS A 294 4.97 -24.76 2.65
CA HIS A 294 4.44 -26.13 2.59
C HIS A 294 4.51 -26.81 3.96
N TYR A 295 3.64 -27.80 4.19
CA TYR A 295 3.64 -28.62 5.39
C TYR A 295 3.48 -30.11 5.06
N ASP A 296 4.00 -30.97 5.93
CA ASP A 296 3.92 -32.42 5.78
C ASP A 296 2.50 -32.93 6.08
N ILE A 297 1.88 -33.58 5.10
CA ILE A 297 0.51 -34.09 5.20
C ILE A 297 0.38 -35.25 6.19
N ASN A 298 1.45 -36.00 6.44
CA ASN A 298 1.44 -37.16 7.33
C ASN A 298 1.20 -36.76 8.79
N ARG A 299 1.55 -35.53 9.16
CA ARG A 299 1.39 -34.98 10.51
C ARG A 299 0.03 -34.33 10.75
N ARG A 300 -0.85 -34.29 9.74
CA ARG A 300 -2.21 -33.74 9.78
C ARG A 300 -2.24 -32.33 10.42
N LEU A 301 -3.19 -32.07 11.33
CA LEU A 301 -3.40 -30.75 11.94
C LEU A 301 -2.15 -30.21 12.67
N ASN A 302 -1.46 -31.07 13.42
CA ASN A 302 -0.23 -30.68 14.12
C ASN A 302 0.87 -30.26 13.12
N GLY A 303 0.88 -30.86 11.92
CA GLY A 303 1.81 -30.49 10.86
C GLY A 303 1.63 -29.07 10.35
N LEU A 304 0.39 -28.58 10.24
CA LEU A 304 0.10 -27.22 9.80
C LEU A 304 0.49 -26.20 10.87
N GLU A 305 0.13 -26.44 12.13
CA GLU A 305 0.47 -25.54 13.25
C GLU A 305 1.98 -25.41 13.42
N GLU A 306 2.71 -26.53 13.45
CA GLU A 306 4.17 -26.54 13.54
C GLU A 306 4.81 -25.85 12.32
N ALA A 307 4.26 -26.03 11.11
CA ALA A 307 4.77 -25.36 9.93
C ALA A 307 4.58 -23.84 10.01
N LEU A 308 3.44 -23.36 10.50
CA LEU A 308 3.19 -21.93 10.70
C LEU A 308 4.18 -21.33 11.71
N GLU A 309 4.42 -21.98 12.85
CA GLU A 309 5.43 -21.54 13.82
C GLU A 309 6.84 -21.50 13.21
N ASN A 310 7.18 -22.52 12.43
CA ASN A 310 8.45 -22.63 11.74
C ASN A 310 8.64 -21.51 10.70
N LEU A 311 7.59 -21.12 9.97
CA LEU A 311 7.64 -19.98 9.05
C LEU A 311 8.02 -18.68 9.78
N VAL A 312 7.45 -18.44 10.95
CA VAL A 312 7.80 -17.24 11.73
C VAL A 312 9.24 -17.30 12.19
N GLU A 313 9.73 -18.47 12.60
CA GLU A 313 11.11 -18.63 13.04
C GLU A 313 12.12 -18.46 11.89
N GLN A 314 11.84 -19.05 10.72
CA GLN A 314 12.66 -18.86 9.52
C GLN A 314 12.69 -17.39 9.09
N ALA A 315 11.53 -16.72 9.07
CA ALA A 315 11.45 -15.29 8.74
C ALA A 315 12.19 -14.45 9.79
N SER A 316 12.03 -14.75 11.08
CA SER A 316 12.72 -14.10 12.19
C SER A 316 14.25 -14.22 12.08
N LYS A 317 14.75 -15.41 11.73
CA LYS A 317 16.17 -15.68 11.50
C LYS A 317 16.70 -14.95 10.26
N ALA A 318 15.97 -15.00 9.15
CA ALA A 318 16.33 -14.28 7.93
C ALA A 318 16.51 -12.77 8.21
N ILE A 319 15.63 -12.19 9.03
CA ILE A 319 15.72 -10.80 9.46
C ILE A 319 17.01 -10.52 10.23
N ASP A 320 17.42 -11.43 11.12
CA ASP A 320 18.68 -11.29 11.88
C ASP A 320 19.91 -11.40 10.98
N ASP A 321 19.82 -12.15 9.88
CA ASP A 321 20.84 -12.25 8.83
C ASP A 321 20.87 -11.02 7.89
N GLY A 322 20.00 -10.03 8.15
CA GLY A 322 19.91 -8.76 7.43
C GLY A 322 19.04 -8.81 6.16
N VAL A 323 18.15 -9.80 6.04
CA VAL A 323 17.14 -9.85 4.97
C VAL A 323 16.14 -8.72 5.15
N SER A 324 15.89 -7.96 4.09
CA SER A 324 14.96 -6.83 4.05
C SER A 324 13.69 -7.14 3.25
N ILE A 325 13.68 -8.22 2.48
CA ILE A 325 12.49 -8.71 1.76
C ILE A 325 12.39 -10.23 1.95
N VAL A 326 11.25 -10.69 2.46
CA VAL A 326 10.94 -12.12 2.59
C VAL A 326 9.85 -12.48 1.58
N ILE A 327 10.12 -13.48 0.75
CA ILE A 327 9.16 -14.04 -0.20
C ILE A 327 8.61 -15.34 0.42
N LEU A 328 7.32 -15.38 0.70
CA LEU A 328 6.61 -16.61 1.06
C LEU A 328 6.12 -17.26 -0.23
N SER A 329 6.55 -18.50 -0.51
CA SER A 329 6.34 -19.14 -1.81
C SER A 329 5.70 -20.52 -1.70
N ASP A 330 4.56 -20.73 -2.37
CA ASP A 330 3.92 -22.06 -2.47
C ASP A 330 4.36 -22.85 -3.72
N ARG A 331 5.35 -22.35 -4.48
CA ARG A 331 5.97 -23.05 -5.63
C ARG A 331 6.63 -24.38 -5.25
N ASN A 332 6.93 -25.20 -6.26
CA ASN A 332 7.62 -26.48 -6.10
C ASN A 332 6.88 -27.45 -5.16
N ILE A 333 5.59 -27.68 -5.42
CA ILE A 333 4.81 -28.70 -4.69
C ILE A 333 5.44 -30.07 -4.91
N GLU A 334 5.70 -30.77 -3.80
CA GLU A 334 6.25 -32.12 -3.75
C GLU A 334 5.21 -33.11 -3.22
N GLU A 335 5.34 -34.38 -3.60
CA GLU A 335 4.52 -35.45 -3.02
C GLU A 335 4.76 -35.56 -1.50
N GLY A 336 3.68 -35.70 -0.72
CA GLY A 336 3.77 -35.72 0.75
C GLY A 336 3.77 -34.34 1.43
N LYS A 337 3.82 -33.24 0.67
CA LYS A 337 3.69 -31.89 1.21
C LYS A 337 2.50 -31.15 0.58
N ALA A 338 1.70 -30.49 1.41
CA ALA A 338 0.61 -29.64 0.95
C ALA A 338 0.99 -28.16 1.11
N PRO A 339 0.52 -27.27 0.21
CA PRO A 339 0.69 -25.83 0.38
C PRO A 339 -0.13 -25.35 1.57
N ILE A 340 0.44 -24.42 2.35
CA ILE A 340 -0.30 -23.68 3.38
C ILE A 340 -1.08 -22.58 2.67
N PRO A 341 -2.38 -22.37 2.97
CA PRO A 341 -3.14 -21.29 2.35
C PRO A 341 -2.42 -19.94 2.48
N ALA A 342 -2.26 -19.22 1.37
CA ALA A 342 -1.35 -18.09 1.30
C ALA A 342 -1.75 -16.96 2.27
N LEU A 343 -3.05 -16.73 2.45
CA LEU A 343 -3.57 -15.78 3.44
C LEU A 343 -3.21 -16.17 4.87
N LEU A 344 -3.28 -17.48 5.18
CA LEU A 344 -2.94 -17.98 6.51
C LEU A 344 -1.45 -17.84 6.78
N ALA A 345 -0.59 -18.23 5.83
CA ALA A 345 0.85 -18.05 5.94
C ALA A 345 1.23 -16.56 6.10
N CYS A 346 0.66 -15.69 5.25
CA CYS A 346 0.90 -14.25 5.29
C CYS A 346 0.51 -13.64 6.63
N SER A 347 -0.73 -13.86 7.07
CA SER A 347 -1.26 -13.29 8.32
C SER A 347 -0.51 -13.79 9.55
N TYR A 348 -0.20 -15.10 9.60
CA TYR A 348 0.51 -15.70 10.74
C TYR A 348 1.95 -15.20 10.85
N VAL A 349 2.68 -15.11 9.73
CA VAL A 349 4.04 -14.52 9.70
C VAL A 349 3.99 -13.04 10.06
N ASN A 350 3.07 -12.28 9.47
CA ASN A 350 2.91 -10.84 9.75
C ASN A 350 2.70 -10.58 11.25
N TYR A 351 1.74 -11.26 11.86
CA TYR A 351 1.44 -11.13 13.29
C TYR A 351 2.56 -11.69 14.18
N GLY A 352 3.13 -12.84 13.83
CA GLY A 352 4.21 -13.46 14.58
C GLY A 352 5.50 -12.62 14.60
N LEU A 353 5.81 -11.90 13.52
CA LEU A 353 6.91 -10.95 13.46
C LEU A 353 6.61 -9.64 14.20
N TYR A 354 5.34 -9.21 14.21
CA TYR A 354 4.91 -8.08 15.05
C TYR A 354 5.15 -8.37 16.53
N GLY A 355 4.72 -9.54 17.02
CA GLY A 355 4.98 -9.97 18.41
C GLY A 355 6.47 -10.04 18.76
N ARG A 356 7.33 -10.33 17.78
CA ARG A 356 8.79 -10.34 17.90
C ARG A 356 9.46 -8.96 17.68
N LYS A 357 8.68 -7.89 17.44
CA LYS A 357 9.17 -6.53 17.11
C LYS A 357 10.09 -6.47 15.88
N LYS A 358 9.84 -7.34 14.90
CA LYS A 358 10.65 -7.47 13.67
C LYS A 358 9.90 -7.07 12.41
N ARG A 359 8.58 -6.84 12.46
CA ARG A 359 7.76 -6.59 11.25
C ARG A 359 8.19 -5.36 10.43
N SER A 360 8.63 -4.28 11.06
CA SER A 360 9.12 -3.07 10.37
C SER A 360 10.45 -3.27 9.64
N LYS A 361 11.15 -4.39 9.89
CA LYS A 361 12.45 -4.65 9.29
C LYS A 361 12.38 -5.26 7.89
N ILE A 362 11.19 -5.65 7.43
CA ILE A 362 11.01 -6.35 6.16
C ILE A 362 9.77 -5.91 5.40
N SER A 363 9.80 -6.18 4.10
CA SER A 363 8.58 -6.34 3.29
C SER A 363 8.28 -7.81 3.03
N LEU A 364 7.00 -8.16 2.97
CA LEU A 364 6.53 -9.52 2.70
C LEU A 364 6.00 -9.59 1.27
N ILE A 365 6.57 -10.46 0.44
CA ILE A 365 6.05 -10.76 -0.90
C ILE A 365 5.42 -12.14 -0.88
N ILE A 366 4.25 -12.27 -1.49
CA ILE A 366 3.55 -13.55 -1.61
C ILE A 366 3.70 -14.05 -3.04
N GLU A 367 4.51 -15.08 -3.25
CA GLU A 367 4.57 -15.84 -4.50
C GLU A 367 3.61 -17.01 -4.38
N SER A 368 2.40 -16.86 -4.93
CA SER A 368 1.34 -17.83 -4.68
C SER A 368 0.53 -18.18 -5.92
N ALA A 369 0.13 -19.44 -5.97
CA ALA A 369 -0.85 -19.96 -6.88
C ALA A 369 -2.30 -19.67 -6.46
N GLU A 370 -2.59 -19.29 -5.22
CA GLU A 370 -3.96 -19.16 -4.73
C GLU A 370 -4.70 -17.88 -5.15
N PRO A 371 -4.08 -16.67 -5.18
CA PRO A 371 -4.79 -15.43 -5.48
C PRO A 371 -5.09 -15.31 -6.98
N ARG A 372 -6.36 -15.06 -7.30
CA ARG A 372 -6.87 -14.97 -8.68
C ARG A 372 -8.02 -13.97 -8.86
N GLU A 373 -8.70 -13.63 -7.76
CA GLU A 373 -9.76 -12.62 -7.68
C GLU A 373 -9.29 -11.39 -6.91
N VAL A 374 -9.83 -10.23 -7.25
CA VAL A 374 -9.56 -8.94 -6.57
C VAL A 374 -9.66 -9.06 -5.05
N HIS A 375 -10.66 -9.79 -4.55
CA HIS A 375 -10.86 -10.02 -3.13
C HIS A 375 -9.67 -10.74 -2.46
N HIS A 376 -9.06 -11.71 -3.14
CA HIS A 376 -7.90 -12.45 -2.63
C HIS A 376 -6.70 -11.53 -2.43
N PHE A 377 -6.42 -10.67 -3.43
CA PHE A 377 -5.35 -9.69 -3.35
C PHE A 377 -5.60 -8.68 -2.24
N ALA A 378 -6.82 -8.12 -2.16
CA ALA A 378 -7.19 -7.15 -1.12
C ALA A 378 -7.00 -7.70 0.29
N LEU A 379 -7.39 -8.96 0.54
CA LEU A 379 -7.15 -9.61 1.83
C LEU A 379 -5.67 -9.82 2.11
N LEU A 380 -4.89 -10.34 1.15
CA LEU A 380 -3.46 -10.53 1.34
C LEU A 380 -2.75 -9.21 1.72
N PHE A 381 -3.08 -8.11 1.03
CA PHE A 381 -2.56 -6.77 1.39
C PHE A 381 -3.03 -6.34 2.78
N GLY A 382 -4.33 -6.47 3.08
CA GLY A 382 -4.89 -6.13 4.40
C GLY A 382 -4.29 -6.92 5.56
N PHE A 383 -3.79 -8.13 5.30
CA PHE A 383 -3.14 -9.00 6.29
C PHE A 383 -1.60 -8.93 6.27
N GLY A 384 -1.02 -8.01 5.51
CA GLY A 384 0.39 -7.61 5.65
C GLY A 384 1.31 -7.94 4.48
N ALA A 385 0.80 -8.45 3.36
CA ALA A 385 1.58 -8.55 2.13
C ALA A 385 1.92 -7.14 1.61
N SER A 386 3.11 -6.99 1.03
CA SER A 386 3.58 -5.78 0.38
C SER A 386 3.48 -5.90 -1.15
N ALA A 387 3.74 -7.08 -1.70
CA ALA A 387 3.52 -7.38 -3.11
C ALA A 387 3.06 -8.82 -3.30
N ILE A 388 2.38 -9.10 -4.41
CA ILE A 388 1.85 -10.44 -4.71
C ILE A 388 2.23 -10.81 -6.14
N ASN A 389 2.85 -11.97 -6.31
CA ASN A 389 3.08 -12.60 -7.60
C ASN A 389 2.12 -13.78 -7.78
N PRO A 390 1.02 -13.60 -8.54
CA PRO A 390 0.04 -14.65 -8.80
C PRO A 390 0.54 -15.58 -9.91
N TYR A 391 1.56 -16.38 -9.62
CA TYR A 391 2.34 -16.99 -10.69
C TYR A 391 1.57 -18.00 -11.54
N ILE A 392 0.62 -18.75 -10.96
CA ILE A 392 -0.22 -19.68 -11.73
C ILE A 392 -1.11 -18.92 -12.70
N VAL A 393 -1.60 -17.73 -12.33
CA VAL A 393 -2.38 -16.91 -13.26
C VAL A 393 -1.54 -16.53 -14.47
N ASN A 394 -0.27 -16.16 -14.27
CA ASN A 394 0.64 -15.86 -15.35
C ASN A 394 0.85 -17.07 -16.27
N GLU A 395 1.07 -18.26 -15.70
CA GLU A 395 1.26 -19.51 -16.48
C GLU A 395 -0.01 -19.94 -17.22
N VAL A 396 -1.20 -19.73 -16.63
CA VAL A 396 -2.49 -19.97 -17.30
C VAL A 396 -2.67 -19.03 -18.48
N ILE A 397 -2.34 -17.75 -18.33
CA ILE A 397 -2.40 -16.76 -19.42
C ILE A 397 -1.41 -17.15 -20.53
N GLU A 398 -0.20 -17.56 -20.17
CA GLU A 398 0.84 -17.99 -21.12
C GLU A 398 0.39 -19.19 -21.95
N GLN A 399 -0.16 -20.23 -21.31
CA GLN A 399 -0.65 -21.43 -22.02
C GLN A 399 -1.83 -21.17 -22.94
N ASN A 400 -2.64 -20.14 -22.68
CA ASN A 400 -3.86 -19.82 -23.43
C ASN A 400 -3.70 -18.53 -24.26
N ILE A 401 -2.47 -18.09 -24.53
CA ILE A 401 -2.23 -16.79 -25.16
C ILE A 401 -2.82 -16.69 -26.58
N THR A 402 -2.91 -17.82 -27.28
CA THR A 402 -3.54 -17.92 -28.61
C THR A 402 -5.02 -17.55 -28.56
N ASP A 403 -5.71 -17.88 -27.47
CA ASP A 403 -7.15 -17.63 -27.32
C ASP A 403 -7.42 -16.18 -26.91
N LEU A 404 -6.43 -15.50 -26.33
CA LEU A 404 -6.53 -14.13 -25.86
C LEU A 404 -6.31 -13.09 -26.97
N ASN A 405 -5.71 -13.48 -28.11
CA ASN A 405 -5.36 -12.58 -29.22
C ASN A 405 -4.52 -11.35 -28.80
N LEU A 406 -3.64 -11.53 -27.80
CA LEU A 406 -2.75 -10.50 -27.27
C LEU A 406 -1.34 -11.07 -27.13
N THR A 407 -0.33 -10.21 -26.98
CA THR A 407 0.99 -10.67 -26.52
C THR A 407 0.93 -11.04 -25.04
N PHE A 408 1.82 -11.93 -24.60
CA PHE A 408 1.91 -12.33 -23.19
C PHE A 408 2.09 -11.11 -22.26
N GLU A 409 2.99 -10.20 -22.63
CA GLU A 409 3.27 -9.00 -21.83
C GLU A 409 2.04 -8.08 -21.71
N GLU A 410 1.29 -7.88 -22.80
CA GLU A 410 0.05 -7.09 -22.79
C GLU A 410 -1.02 -7.74 -21.91
N ALA A 411 -1.18 -9.07 -22.01
CA ALA A 411 -2.17 -9.81 -21.23
C ALA A 411 -1.87 -9.75 -19.72
N ILE A 412 -0.60 -9.89 -19.32
CA ILE A 412 -0.17 -9.72 -17.92
C ILE A 412 -0.33 -8.28 -17.44
N ALA A 413 0.04 -7.29 -18.26
CA ALA A 413 -0.13 -5.89 -17.91
C ALA A 413 -1.61 -5.53 -17.71
N ASN A 414 -2.49 -6.03 -18.57
CA ASN A 414 -3.94 -5.88 -18.44
C ASN A 414 -4.45 -6.56 -17.17
N TYR A 415 -4.06 -7.80 -16.90
CA TYR A 415 -4.47 -8.51 -15.69
C TYR A 415 -4.05 -7.73 -14.42
N ASN A 416 -2.78 -7.34 -14.32
CA ASN A 416 -2.27 -6.57 -13.17
C ASN A 416 -2.97 -5.21 -13.03
N LYS A 417 -3.32 -4.55 -14.15
CA LYS A 417 -4.10 -3.31 -14.15
C LYS A 417 -5.53 -3.54 -13.66
N ALA A 418 -6.18 -4.61 -14.12
CA ALA A 418 -7.53 -4.97 -13.70
C ALA A 418 -7.60 -5.19 -12.18
N VAL A 419 -6.65 -5.95 -11.64
CA VAL A 419 -6.54 -6.19 -10.20
C VAL A 419 -6.22 -4.90 -9.44
N GLY A 420 -5.29 -4.07 -9.93
CA GLY A 420 -4.97 -2.78 -9.33
C GLY A 420 -6.18 -1.84 -9.22
N HIS A 421 -6.98 -1.72 -10.29
CA HIS A 421 -8.25 -0.98 -10.25
C HIS A 421 -9.27 -1.62 -9.31
N GLY A 422 -9.33 -2.95 -9.28
CA GLY A 422 -10.19 -3.68 -8.36
C GLY A 422 -9.82 -3.43 -6.89
N ILE A 423 -8.53 -3.35 -6.56
CA ILE A 423 -8.06 -3.04 -5.21
C ILE A 423 -8.45 -1.62 -4.83
N LEU A 424 -8.25 -0.64 -5.73
CA LEU A 424 -8.71 0.73 -5.51
C LEU A 424 -10.22 0.78 -5.25
N LYS A 425 -11.02 0.02 -6.01
CA LYS A 425 -12.47 -0.12 -5.78
C LYS A 425 -12.81 -0.69 -4.40
N VAL A 426 -11.99 -1.59 -3.85
CA VAL A 426 -12.21 -2.17 -2.52
C VAL A 426 -11.76 -1.24 -1.39
N MET A 427 -10.73 -0.42 -1.62
CA MET A 427 -10.25 0.58 -0.66
C MET A 427 -11.22 1.76 -0.50
N ASN A 428 -11.85 2.15 -1.61
CA ASN A 428 -12.79 3.28 -1.69
C ASN A 428 -14.20 2.87 -1.30
#